data_AF-A0A494UM35-F1
#
_entry.id   AF-A0A494UM35-F1
#
_cell.length_a   1.000
_cell.length_b   1.000
_cell.length_c   1.000
_cell.angle_alpha   90.00
_cell.angle_beta   90.00
_cell.angle_gamma   90.00
#
_symmetry.space_group_name_H-M   'P 1'
#
loop_
_entity.id
_entity.type
_entity.pdbx_description
1 polymer ?
#
loop_
_entity_poly.entity_id
_entity_poly.type
_entity_poly.pdbx_seq_one_letter_code
_entity_poly.pdbx_strand_id
1 'polypeptide(L)'
;MEALLNEIEGHLLVDAARTEARTAAAELTAGIDWLTEHQREEVARRFAERYLALSRTSWQRTVERGEELRAQYETRYRHLRQRLLGCALFGCALALAAAFVVLSPG
;
A
#
# COMPACT_ATOMS: atom_id res chain seq x y z
N MET A 1 -13.86 4.26 -13.96
CA MET A 1 -14.40 4.51 -12.61
C MET A 1 -13.30 4.43 -11.56
N GLU A 2 -12.55 3.32 -11.47
CA GLU A 2 -11.40 3.20 -10.53
C GLU A 2 -10.29 4.23 -10.73
N ALA A 3 -9.91 4.53 -11.98
CA ALA A 3 -8.89 5.55 -12.27
C ALA A 3 -9.25 6.95 -11.74
N LEU A 4 -10.53 7.33 -11.87
CA LEU A 4 -11.04 8.62 -11.42
C LEU A 4 -11.14 8.70 -9.88
N LEU A 5 -11.49 7.58 -9.24
CA LEU A 5 -11.46 7.47 -7.77
C LEU A 5 -10.04 7.63 -7.23
N ASN A 6 -9.07 6.96 -7.84
CA ASN A 6 -7.66 7.03 -7.44
C ASN A 6 -7.08 8.44 -7.63
N GLU A 7 -7.46 9.14 -8.70
CA GLU A 7 -7.08 10.53 -8.93
C GLU A 7 -7.65 11.47 -7.85
N ILE A 8 -8.95 11.33 -7.54
CA ILE A 8 -9.61 12.11 -6.47
C ILE A 8 -8.95 11.83 -5.11
N GLU A 9 -8.72 10.56 -4.78
CA GLU A 9 -8.07 10.16 -3.52
C GLU A 9 -6.66 10.74 -3.42
N GLY A 10 -5.89 10.72 -4.52
CA GLY A 10 -4.58 11.37 -4.59
C GLY A 10 -4.62 12.87 -4.32
N HIS A 11 -5.60 13.58 -4.90
CA HIS A 11 -5.81 15.00 -4.63
C HIS A 11 -6.18 15.27 -3.17
N LEU A 12 -7.09 14.48 -2.60
CA LEU A 12 -7.51 14.60 -1.21
C LEU A 12 -6.34 14.36 -0.23
N LEU A 13 -5.49 13.38 -0.50
CA LEU A 13 -4.29 13.12 0.31
C LEU A 13 -3.31 14.30 0.29
N VAL A 14 -3.08 14.90 -0.88
CA VAL A 14 -2.20 16.07 -1.01
C VAL A 14 -2.76 17.27 -0.26
N ASP A 15 -4.07 17.53 -0.36
CA ASP A 15 -4.70 18.66 0.32
C ASP A 15 -4.78 18.45 1.83
N ALA A 16 -5.01 17.21 2.29
CA ALA A 16 -4.92 16.85 3.70
C ALA A 16 -3.51 17.11 4.24
N ALA A 17 -2.46 16.65 3.55
CA ALA A 17 -1.09 16.86 4.00
C ALA A 17 -0.67 18.34 4.00
N ARG A 18 -1.17 19.16 3.06
CA ARG A 18 -0.96 20.62 3.08
C ARG A 18 -1.62 21.26 4.29
N THR A 19 -2.82 20.83 4.63
CA THR A 19 -3.56 21.34 5.80
C THR A 19 -2.82 20.96 7.08
N GLU A 20 -2.43 19.69 7.21
CA GLU A 20 -1.67 19.18 8.35
C GLU A 20 -0.31 19.89 8.50
N ALA A 21 0.42 20.08 7.40
CA ALA A 21 1.69 20.81 7.40
C ALA A 21 1.55 22.24 7.92
N ARG A 22 0.48 22.95 7.52
CA ARG A 22 0.18 24.31 8.00
C ARG A 22 -0.20 24.33 9.47
N THR A 23 -1.05 23.40 9.92
CA THR A 23 -1.44 23.29 11.33
C THR A 23 -0.23 23.00 12.21
N ALA A 24 0.58 22.01 11.84
CA ALA A 24 1.80 21.66 12.58
C ALA A 24 2.83 22.80 12.56
N ALA A 25 2.93 23.56 11.47
CA ALA A 25 3.77 24.76 11.41
C ALA A 25 3.29 25.86 12.39
N ALA A 26 1.97 26.08 12.46
CA ALA A 26 1.36 27.05 13.36
C ALA A 26 1.55 26.64 14.82
N GLU A 27 1.31 25.37 15.15
CA GLU A 27 1.54 24.82 16.49
C GLU A 27 3.01 24.93 16.92
N LEU A 28 3.94 24.55 16.04
CA LEU A 28 5.38 24.65 16.31
C LEU A 28 5.78 26.09 16.62
N THR A 29 5.36 27.03 15.78
CA THR A 29 5.79 28.42 15.93
C THR A 29 5.10 29.10 17.10
N ALA A 30 3.84 28.76 17.41
CA ALA A 30 3.11 29.26 18.58
C ALA A 30 3.83 28.95 19.90
N GLY A 31 4.60 27.86 19.98
CA GLY A 31 5.41 27.52 21.15
C GLY A 31 6.72 28.33 21.30
N ILE A 32 6.99 29.28 20.41
CA ILE A 32 8.26 30.02 20.37
C ILE A 32 7.99 31.54 20.47
N ASP A 33 8.07 32.05 21.69
CA ASP A 33 7.68 33.44 22.02
C ASP A 33 8.71 34.49 21.62
N TRP A 34 9.96 34.10 21.36
CA TRP A 34 11.03 35.04 20.99
C TRP A 34 11.06 35.37 19.49
N LEU A 35 10.23 34.70 18.67
CA LEU A 35 10.16 34.96 17.23
C LEU A 35 9.33 36.22 16.94
N THR A 36 9.89 37.11 16.12
CA THR A 36 9.10 38.16 15.47
C THR A 36 8.12 37.55 14.47
N GLU A 37 7.08 38.30 14.09
CA GLU A 37 6.08 37.81 13.13
C GLU A 37 6.70 37.37 11.80
N HIS A 38 7.66 38.14 11.29
CA HIS A 38 8.35 37.77 10.05
C HIS A 38 9.16 36.47 10.21
N GLN A 39 9.83 36.27 11.35
CA GLN A 39 10.56 35.04 11.62
C GLN A 39 9.60 33.85 11.80
N ARG A 40 8.43 34.09 12.39
CA ARG A 40 7.35 33.11 12.57
C ARG A 40 6.85 32.60 11.22
N GLU A 41 6.51 33.49 10.31
CA GLU A 41 6.07 33.15 8.96
C GLU A 41 7.14 32.37 8.17
N GLU A 42 8.40 32.82 8.23
CA GLU A 42 9.51 32.16 7.56
C GLU A 42 9.77 30.74 8.08
N VAL A 43 9.77 30.56 9.40
CA VAL A 43 9.92 29.24 10.03
C VAL A 43 8.74 28.35 9.69
N ALA A 44 7.51 28.86 9.78
CA ALA A 44 6.30 28.11 9.45
C ALA A 44 6.33 27.61 8.00
N ARG A 45 6.71 28.48 7.05
CA ARG A 45 6.84 28.11 5.64
C ARG A 45 7.87 27.00 5.42
N ARG A 46 9.09 27.18 5.95
CA ARG A 46 10.18 26.18 5.79
C ARG A 46 9.83 24.85 6.45
N PHE A 47 9.17 24.89 7.60
CA PHE A 47 8.67 23.69 8.26
C PHE A 47 7.64 22.98 7.38
N ALA A 48 6.64 23.69 6.87
CA ALA A 48 5.59 23.10 6.04
C ALA A 48 6.16 22.48 4.75
N GLU A 49 7.11 23.14 4.09
CA GLU A 49 7.82 22.59 2.93
C GLU A 49 8.57 21.29 3.28
N ARG A 50 9.27 21.28 4.41
CA ARG A 50 10.01 20.10 4.86
C ARG A 50 9.08 18.95 5.26
N TYR A 51 7.99 19.27 5.95
CA TYR A 51 6.96 18.32 6.33
C TYR A 51 6.37 17.65 5.08
N LEU A 52 5.96 18.42 4.09
CA LEU A 52 5.42 17.89 2.82
C LEU A 52 6.42 16.99 2.08
N ALA A 53 7.70 17.39 2.05
CA ALA A 53 8.74 16.56 1.46
C ALA A 53 8.89 15.21 2.18
N LEU A 54 8.87 15.21 3.52
CA LEU A 54 8.94 14.00 4.34
C LEU A 54 7.70 13.11 4.14
N SER A 55 6.50 13.68 4.15
CA SER A 55 5.25 12.94 3.92
C SER A 55 5.26 12.27 2.55
N ARG A 56 5.69 12.98 1.51
CA ARG A 56 5.84 12.41 0.17
C ARG A 56 6.79 11.21 0.14
N THR A 57 7.97 11.32 0.75
CA THR A 57 8.92 10.21 0.81
C THR A 57 8.38 9.04 1.63
N SER A 58 7.65 9.31 2.72
CA SER A 58 7.01 8.28 3.55
C SER A 58 5.96 7.48 2.75
N TRP A 59 5.13 8.17 1.97
CA TRP A 59 4.15 7.53 1.10
C TRP A 59 4.82 6.69 0.01
N GLN A 60 5.87 7.21 -0.64
CA GLN A 60 6.62 6.44 -1.65
C GLN A 60 7.16 5.13 -1.09
N ARG A 61 7.79 5.17 0.10
CA ARG A 61 8.26 3.95 0.77
C ARG A 61 7.12 2.99 1.14
N THR A 62 5.98 3.53 1.57
CA THR A 62 4.80 2.72 1.89
C THR A 62 4.27 2.00 0.65
N VAL A 63 4.21 2.70 -0.48
CA VAL A 63 3.82 2.10 -1.78
C VAL A 63 4.80 1.01 -2.18
N GLU A 64 6.11 1.30 -2.18
CA GLU A 64 7.15 0.31 -2.52
C GLU A 64 7.07 -0.93 -1.63
N ARG A 65 6.89 -0.74 -0.31
CA ARG A 65 6.78 -1.84 0.63
C ARG A 65 5.48 -2.63 0.46
N GLY A 66 4.39 -1.94 0.14
CA GLY A 66 3.10 -2.56 -0.17
C GLY A 66 3.18 -3.46 -1.40
N GLU A 67 3.82 -2.99 -2.46
CA GLU A 67 4.07 -3.78 -3.68
C GLU A 67 4.96 -5.00 -3.39
N GLU A 68 6.02 -4.83 -2.59
CA GLU A 68 6.88 -5.94 -2.21
C GLU A 68 6.12 -7.00 -1.40
N LEU A 69 5.31 -6.58 -0.43
CA LEU A 69 4.45 -7.48 0.34
C LEU A 69 3.46 -8.19 -0.58
N ARG A 70 2.78 -7.45 -1.46
CA ARG A 70 1.82 -8.02 -2.42
C ARG A 70 2.49 -9.09 -3.28
N ALA A 71 3.68 -8.84 -3.81
CA ALA A 71 4.43 -9.80 -4.60
C ALA A 71 4.79 -11.07 -3.81
N GLN A 72 5.21 -10.92 -2.54
CA GLN A 72 5.50 -12.06 -1.66
C GLN A 72 4.25 -12.90 -1.37
N TYR A 73 3.13 -12.24 -1.06
CA TYR A 73 1.86 -12.92 -0.81
C TYR A 73 1.34 -13.65 -2.05
N GLU A 74 1.39 -12.98 -3.21
CA GLU A 74 0.93 -13.57 -4.46
C GLU A 74 1.78 -14.78 -4.85
N THR A 75 3.09 -14.71 -4.64
CA THR A 75 4.00 -15.86 -4.88
C THR A 75 3.63 -17.05 -3.99
N ARG A 76 3.43 -16.82 -2.69
CA ARG A 76 2.99 -17.88 -1.76
C ARG A 76 1.63 -18.44 -2.14
N TYR A 77 0.69 -17.58 -2.51
CA TYR A 77 -0.64 -17.99 -2.95
C TYR A 77 -0.59 -18.82 -4.23
N ARG A 78 0.16 -18.38 -5.24
CA ARG A 78 0.37 -19.13 -6.50
C ARG A 78 0.93 -20.52 -6.22
N HIS A 79 1.93 -20.63 -5.35
CA HIS A 79 2.51 -21.92 -4.96
C HIS A 79 1.49 -22.83 -4.26
N LEU A 80 0.71 -22.31 -3.30
CA LEU A 80 -0.33 -23.08 -2.63
C LEU A 80 -1.41 -23.54 -3.61
N ARG A 81 -1.87 -22.63 -4.48
CA ARG A 81 -2.86 -22.93 -5.52
C ARG A 81 -2.38 -24.03 -6.46
N GLN A 82 -1.13 -23.96 -6.92
CA GLN A 82 -0.54 -25.00 -7.77
C GLN A 82 -0.50 -26.36 -7.06
N ARG A 83 -0.12 -26.41 -5.77
CA ARG A 83 -0.13 -27.65 -4.99
C ARG A 83 -1.54 -28.24 -4.84
N LEU A 84 -2.52 -27.42 -4.52
CA LEU A 84 -3.91 -27.86 -4.36
C LEU A 84 -4.48 -28.38 -5.68
N LEU A 85 -4.26 -27.67 -6.78
CA LEU A 85 -4.66 -28.12 -8.11
C LEU A 85 -3.94 -29.41 -8.52
N GLY A 86 -2.64 -29.53 -8.24
CA GLY A 86 -1.86 -30.74 -8.49
C GLY A 86 -2.40 -31.94 -7.71
N CYS A 87 -2.67 -31.78 -6.41
CA CYS A 87 -3.29 -32.83 -5.59
C CYS A 87 -4.68 -33.23 -6.09
N ALA A 88 -5.52 -32.25 -6.46
CA ALA A 88 -6.85 -32.50 -6.99
C ALA A 88 -6.79 -33.28 -8.32
N LEU A 89 -5.95 -32.84 -9.27
CA LEU A 89 -5.76 -33.51 -10.55
C LEU A 89 -5.22 -34.93 -10.38
N PHE A 90 -4.25 -35.12 -9.49
CA PHE A 90 -3.69 -36.44 -9.18
C PHE A 90 -4.75 -37.37 -8.56
N GLY A 91 -5.55 -36.86 -7.62
CA GLY A 91 -6.68 -37.59 -7.05
C GLY A 91 -7.72 -37.99 -8.10
N CYS A 92 -8.08 -37.09 -9.01
CA CYS A 92 -8.98 -37.39 -10.12
C CYS A 92 -8.40 -38.46 -11.05
N ALA A 93 -7.12 -38.36 -11.40
CA ALA A 93 -6.46 -39.35 -12.25
C ALA A 93 -6.43 -40.75 -11.62
N LEU A 94 -6.13 -40.84 -10.32
CA LEU A 94 -6.18 -42.09 -9.56
C LEU A 94 -7.61 -42.66 -9.50
N ALA A 95 -8.61 -41.83 -9.25
CA ALA A 95 -10.00 -42.27 -9.21
C ALA A 95 -10.46 -42.80 -10.57
N LEU A 96 -10.09 -42.13 -11.67
CA LEU A 96 -10.38 -42.58 -13.04
C LEU A 96 -9.65 -43.88 -13.37
N ALA A 97 -8.37 -44.00 -13.00
CA ALA A 97 -7.61 -45.24 -13.21
C ALA A 97 -8.21 -46.41 -12.42
N ALA A 98 -8.59 -46.20 -11.16
CA ALA A 98 -9.26 -47.21 -10.35
C ALA A 98 -10.61 -47.61 -10.95
N ALA A 99 -11.42 -46.66 -11.39
CA ALA A 99 -12.68 -46.93 -12.06
C ALA A 99 -12.46 -47.74 -13.36
N PHE A 100 -11.44 -47.39 -14.15
CA PHE A 100 -11.10 -48.13 -15.37
C PHE A 100 -10.68 -49.57 -15.07
N VAL A 101 -9.88 -49.80 -14.03
CA VAL A 101 -9.50 -51.16 -13.59
C VAL A 101 -10.72 -51.96 -13.15
N VAL A 102 -11.66 -51.34 -12.42
CA VAL A 102 -12.90 -52.01 -11.98
C VAL A 102 -13.86 -52.30 -13.15
N LEU A 103 -13.92 -51.41 -14.15
CA LEU A 103 -14.78 -51.54 -15.33
C LEU A 103 -14.15 -52.37 -16.46
N SER A 104 -12.85 -52.67 -16.38
CA SER A 104 -12.16 -53.55 -17.32
C SER A 104 -12.79 -54.95 -17.21
N PRO A 105 -13.43 -55.47 -18.28
CA PRO A 105 -13.93 -56.83 -18.27
C PRO A 105 -12.71 -57.76 -18.20
N GLY A 106 -12.59 -58.47 -17.07
CA GLY A 106 -11.63 -59.58 -16.91
C GLY A 106 -12.09 -60.82 -17.67
#